data_AF-A0A7K1T7I0-F1
#
_entry.id   AF-A0A7K1T7I0-F1
#
_cell.length_a   1.000
_cell.length_b   1.000
_cell.length_c   1.000
_cell.angle_alpha   90.00
_cell.angle_beta   90.00
_cell.angle_gamma   90.00
#
_symmetry.space_group_name_H-M   'P 1'
#
loop_
_entity.id
_entity.type
_entity.pdbx_description
1 polymer ?
#
loop_
_entity_poly.entity_id
_entity_poly.type
_entity_poly.pdbx_seq_one_letter_code
_entity_poly.pdbx_strand_id
1 'polypeptide(L)'
;MDSYQKFEDAIVEYWEAQGTSSVRRPYWSDAGEPLLEIPLLEKLLTVAVRDGSSAQSGSLAKALDMWVAEELRAAGFDAQSVWPRLVRPRVLDPSVLRFIGSLDARTAEKCCEVLPRFASANASVLGSTYCKQVDVGLSSWMTGPEILISTKTMSSAFGKNLANRFEEAYGDAKNLKGRHPLATLGFFFLLNSSIVDEPRNFSKAITMLQKLRVEDDAYDATCLMLVDWEEDGRLAISPLNEKVPEELSATSFFREIVDLTLLRGAPESHELAREKRRLL
;
A
#
# COMPACT_ATOMS: atom_id res chain seq x y z
N MET A 1 16.80 -16.11 0.62
CA MET A 1 16.63 -15.09 1.68
C MET A 1 15.39 -14.28 1.34
N ASP A 2 14.59 -13.91 2.32
CA ASP A 2 13.31 -13.26 2.11
C ASP A 2 13.47 -11.76 1.81
N SER A 3 13.05 -11.30 0.62
CA SER A 3 13.29 -9.91 0.20
C SER A 3 12.57 -8.86 1.04
N TYR A 4 11.59 -9.27 1.86
CA TYR A 4 10.83 -8.39 2.75
C TYR A 4 11.32 -8.42 4.20
N GLN A 5 12.19 -9.36 4.59
CA GLN A 5 12.63 -9.52 5.99
C GLN A 5 13.24 -8.23 6.54
N LYS A 6 14.06 -7.55 5.75
CA LYS A 6 14.67 -6.27 6.14
C LYS A 6 13.64 -5.17 6.46
N PHE A 7 12.49 -5.18 5.79
CA PHE A 7 11.42 -4.23 6.06
C PHE A 7 10.62 -4.64 7.28
N GLU A 8 10.39 -5.94 7.47
CA GLU A 8 9.80 -6.49 8.68
C GLU A 8 10.62 -6.11 9.92
N ASP A 9 11.92 -6.36 9.91
CA ASP A 9 12.84 -6.02 10.99
C ASP A 9 12.82 -4.51 11.26
N ALA A 10 12.84 -3.68 10.21
CA ALA A 10 12.82 -2.22 10.33
C ALA A 10 11.51 -1.68 10.93
N ILE A 11 10.36 -2.27 10.59
CA ILE A 11 9.04 -1.93 11.16
C ILE A 11 8.98 -2.34 12.63
N VAL A 12 9.41 -3.55 12.97
CA VAL A 12 9.42 -4.05 14.35
C VAL A 12 10.27 -3.14 15.23
N GLU A 13 11.53 -2.90 14.83
CA GLU A 13 12.45 -2.02 15.56
C GLU A 13 11.87 -0.60 15.71
N TYR A 14 11.20 -0.08 14.68
CA TYR A 14 10.60 1.26 14.71
C TYR A 14 9.48 1.37 15.76
N TRP A 15 8.56 0.40 15.78
CA TRP A 15 7.45 0.41 16.72
C TRP A 15 7.87 0.06 18.15
N GLU A 16 8.84 -0.84 18.32
CA GLU A 16 9.45 -1.14 19.62
C GLU A 16 10.08 0.10 20.25
N ALA A 17 10.84 0.88 19.47
CA ALA A 17 11.45 2.12 19.94
C ALA A 17 10.42 3.17 20.41
N GLN A 18 9.21 3.13 19.87
CA GLN A 18 8.11 4.03 20.26
C GLN A 18 7.23 3.47 21.38
N GLY A 19 7.39 2.21 21.77
CA GLY A 19 6.52 1.56 22.76
C GLY A 19 5.06 1.43 22.32
N THR A 20 4.80 1.43 21.01
CA THR A 20 3.45 1.33 20.43
C THR A 20 3.41 0.37 19.24
N SER A 21 2.36 0.41 18.44
CA SER A 21 2.23 -0.32 17.18
C SER A 21 1.35 0.47 16.22
N SER A 22 1.44 0.18 14.91
CA SER A 22 0.58 0.78 13.89
C SER A 22 -0.90 0.75 14.27
N VAL A 23 -1.43 -0.40 14.73
CA VAL A 23 -2.85 -0.55 15.07
C VAL A 23 -3.28 0.31 16.27
N ARG A 24 -2.38 0.57 17.23
CA ARG A 24 -2.70 1.28 18.47
C ARG A 24 -2.61 2.79 18.37
N ARG A 25 -1.92 3.34 17.36
CA ARG A 25 -1.76 4.78 17.21
C ARG A 25 -3.07 5.46 16.75
N PRO A 26 -3.30 6.73 17.13
CA PRO A 26 -4.34 7.55 16.49
C PRO A 26 -4.09 7.63 14.99
N TYR A 27 -5.14 7.44 14.20
CA TYR A 27 -5.02 7.49 12.73
C TYR A 27 -5.68 8.72 12.13
N TRP A 28 -6.66 9.32 12.78
CA TRP A 28 -7.33 10.53 12.30
C TRP A 28 -6.98 11.69 13.21
N SER A 29 -6.72 12.86 12.62
CA SER A 29 -6.64 14.14 13.33
C SER A 29 -8.03 14.64 13.68
N ASP A 30 -8.15 15.61 14.59
CA ASP A 30 -9.45 16.24 14.92
C ASP A 30 -10.14 16.88 13.69
N ALA A 31 -9.39 17.23 12.64
CA ALA A 31 -9.93 17.74 11.38
C ALA A 31 -10.43 16.62 10.43
N GLY A 32 -10.28 15.36 10.82
CA GLY A 32 -10.67 14.19 10.03
C GLY A 32 -9.69 13.82 8.93
N GLU A 33 -8.44 14.28 9.02
CA GLU A 33 -7.36 13.92 8.09
C GLU A 33 -6.52 12.75 8.64
N PRO A 34 -6.06 11.82 7.78
CA PRO A 34 -5.22 10.73 8.21
C PRO A 34 -3.83 11.23 8.68
N LEU A 35 -3.42 10.76 9.85
CA LEU A 35 -2.12 10.98 10.46
C LEU A 35 -1.15 9.91 9.94
N LEU A 36 -0.53 10.17 8.79
CA LEU A 36 0.37 9.22 8.13
C LEU A 36 1.73 9.12 8.86
N GLU A 37 2.26 7.90 9.00
CA GLU A 37 3.55 7.67 9.65
C GLU A 37 4.71 7.87 8.66
N ILE A 38 4.91 9.12 8.23
CA ILE A 38 5.94 9.50 7.27
C ILE A 38 7.37 9.09 7.72
N PRO A 39 7.77 9.23 9.00
CA PRO A 39 9.11 8.80 9.41
C PRO A 39 9.36 7.30 9.22
N LEU A 40 8.31 6.46 9.31
CA LEU A 40 8.41 5.04 8.99
C LEU A 40 8.65 4.84 7.49
N LEU A 41 7.93 5.54 6.62
CA LEU A 41 8.14 5.47 5.17
C LEU A 41 9.59 5.83 4.80
N GLU A 42 10.13 6.93 5.31
CA GLU A 42 11.52 7.35 5.07
C GLU A 42 12.53 6.30 5.55
N LYS A 43 12.29 5.69 6.71
CA LYS A 43 13.11 4.57 7.21
C LYS A 43 13.10 3.40 6.22
N LEU A 44 11.92 2.98 5.74
CA LEU A 44 11.80 1.84 4.84
C LEU A 44 12.40 2.11 3.45
N LEU A 45 12.20 3.31 2.91
CA LEU A 45 12.82 3.72 1.64
C LEU A 45 14.34 3.79 1.76
N THR A 46 14.86 4.28 2.88
CA THR A 46 16.30 4.31 3.17
C THR A 46 16.88 2.89 3.24
N VAL A 47 16.21 1.97 3.96
CA VAL A 47 16.60 0.54 4.01
C VAL A 47 16.58 -0.08 2.61
N ALA A 48 15.63 0.32 1.76
CA ALA A 48 15.50 -0.22 0.41
C ALA A 48 16.71 0.11 -0.48
N VAL A 49 17.31 1.29 -0.34
CA VAL A 49 18.39 1.80 -1.21
C VAL A 49 19.79 1.48 -0.67
N ARG A 50 19.98 1.41 0.65
CA ARG A 50 21.28 1.08 1.28
C ARG A 50 21.77 -0.34 0.98
N ASP A 51 20.86 -1.26 0.68
CA ASP A 51 21.16 -2.67 0.42
C ASP A 51 21.81 -2.93 -0.96
N GLY A 52 22.37 -1.91 -1.62
CA GLY A 52 23.04 -2.00 -2.93
C GLY A 52 22.13 -2.44 -4.09
N SER A 53 20.85 -2.66 -3.79
CA SER A 53 19.82 -3.06 -4.73
C SER A 53 19.45 -1.82 -5.53
N SER A 54 19.95 -1.72 -6.77
CA SER A 54 19.66 -0.59 -7.67
C SER A 54 18.16 -0.30 -7.75
N ALA A 55 17.75 0.92 -8.13
CA ALA A 55 16.33 1.25 -8.31
C ALA A 55 15.57 0.29 -9.27
N GLN A 56 16.29 -0.53 -10.05
CA GLN A 56 15.74 -1.60 -10.90
C GLN A 56 15.32 -2.87 -10.13
N SER A 57 15.73 -3.03 -8.87
CA SER A 57 15.53 -4.24 -8.05
C SER A 57 14.12 -4.42 -7.46
N GLY A 58 13.22 -3.44 -7.66
CA GLY A 58 11.89 -3.45 -7.05
C GLY A 58 11.87 -3.29 -5.52
N SER A 59 13.03 -3.10 -4.88
CA SER A 59 13.17 -2.94 -3.42
C SER A 59 12.39 -1.71 -2.90
N LEU A 60 12.41 -0.59 -3.64
CA LEU A 60 11.64 0.61 -3.32
C LEU A 60 10.12 0.36 -3.35
N ALA A 61 9.64 -0.38 -4.34
CA ALA A 61 8.23 -0.74 -4.42
C ALA A 61 7.83 -1.59 -3.20
N LYS A 62 8.63 -2.58 -2.82
CA LYS A 62 8.38 -3.40 -1.63
C LYS A 62 8.35 -2.60 -0.32
N ALA A 63 9.23 -1.62 -0.16
CA ALA A 63 9.22 -0.72 0.99
C ALA A 63 7.92 0.10 1.04
N LEU A 64 7.50 0.63 -0.10
CA LEU A 64 6.24 1.35 -0.24
C LEU A 64 5.04 0.43 0.06
N ASP A 65 5.03 -0.79 -0.47
CA ASP A 65 3.96 -1.78 -0.22
C ASP A 65 3.79 -2.06 1.27
N MET A 66 4.91 -2.28 1.97
CA MET A 66 4.91 -2.53 3.41
C MET A 66 4.39 -1.33 4.21
N TRP A 67 4.79 -0.11 3.82
CA TRP A 67 4.29 1.10 4.46
C TRP A 67 2.80 1.31 4.22
N VAL A 68 2.31 1.19 2.97
CA VAL A 68 0.89 1.35 2.66
C VAL A 68 0.07 0.30 3.42
N ALA A 69 0.56 -0.93 3.56
CA ALA A 69 -0.08 -1.96 4.40
C ALA A 69 -0.09 -1.57 5.89
N GLU A 70 0.98 -0.98 6.43
CA GLU A 70 1.01 -0.45 7.79
C GLU A 70 0.00 0.70 8.00
N GLU A 71 -0.20 1.57 7.01
CA GLU A 71 -1.20 2.64 7.09
C GLU A 71 -2.63 2.09 7.07
N LEU A 72 -2.93 1.06 6.28
CA LEU A 72 -4.24 0.39 6.32
C LEU A 72 -4.51 -0.28 7.68
N ARG A 73 -3.49 -0.88 8.30
CA ARG A 73 -3.59 -1.41 9.67
C ARG A 73 -3.82 -0.30 10.68
N ALA A 74 -3.12 0.82 10.53
CA ALA A 74 -3.30 1.98 11.39
C ALA A 74 -4.72 2.56 11.27
N ALA A 75 -5.30 2.54 10.05
CA ALA A 75 -6.68 2.92 9.81
C ALA A 75 -7.72 2.01 10.51
N GLY A 76 -7.30 0.86 11.05
CA GLY A 76 -8.15 -0.06 11.81
C GLY A 76 -8.63 -1.28 11.01
N PHE A 77 -8.13 -1.49 9.79
CA PHE A 77 -8.41 -2.71 9.05
C PHE A 77 -7.67 -3.92 9.65
N ASP A 78 -8.28 -5.10 9.59
CA ASP A 78 -7.74 -6.33 10.17
C ASP A 78 -6.34 -6.65 9.62
N ALA A 79 -5.34 -6.66 10.50
CA ALA A 79 -3.95 -6.93 10.16
C ALA A 79 -3.74 -8.31 9.51
N GLN A 80 -4.62 -9.28 9.75
CA GLN A 80 -4.57 -10.59 9.11
C GLN A 80 -5.10 -10.57 7.67
N SER A 81 -5.99 -9.62 7.38
CA SER A 81 -6.66 -9.42 6.09
C SER A 81 -5.93 -8.45 5.16
N VAL A 82 -5.10 -7.56 5.71
CA VAL A 82 -4.24 -6.65 4.92
C VAL A 82 -2.96 -7.35 4.45
N TRP A 83 -2.71 -7.30 3.15
CA TRP A 83 -1.52 -7.84 2.50
C TRP A 83 -0.64 -6.71 1.92
N PRO A 84 0.70 -6.86 1.91
CA PRO A 84 1.45 -7.96 2.53
C PRO A 84 1.39 -7.89 4.05
N ARG A 85 1.23 -9.03 4.73
CA ARG A 85 1.39 -9.12 6.19
C ARG A 85 2.83 -8.85 6.60
N LEU A 86 2.99 -8.33 7.82
CA LEU A 86 4.29 -8.06 8.41
C LEU A 86 5.15 -9.33 8.44
N VAL A 87 4.62 -10.39 9.06
CA VAL A 87 5.29 -11.68 9.23
C VAL A 87 4.76 -12.70 8.21
N ARG A 88 5.61 -13.66 7.81
CA ARG A 88 5.20 -14.79 6.97
C ARG A 88 4.14 -15.68 7.65
N PRO A 89 3.24 -16.30 6.87
CA PRO A 89 3.01 -16.08 5.44
C PRO A 89 2.49 -14.66 5.17
N ARG A 90 2.96 -13.99 4.10
CA ARG A 90 2.54 -12.60 3.83
C ARG A 90 1.19 -12.47 3.14
N VAL A 91 0.81 -13.50 2.40
CA VAL A 91 -0.49 -13.62 1.73
C VAL A 91 -1.07 -14.97 2.08
N LEU A 92 -2.24 -14.95 2.71
CA LEU A 92 -3.04 -16.13 3.06
C LEU A 92 -4.42 -15.65 3.44
N ASP A 93 -5.44 -16.46 3.18
CA ASP A 93 -6.78 -16.17 3.65
C ASP A 93 -6.81 -16.06 5.20
N PRO A 94 -7.39 -14.99 5.76
CA PRO A 94 -7.45 -14.78 7.21
C PRO A 94 -8.17 -15.91 7.96
N SER A 95 -9.11 -16.61 7.31
CA SER A 95 -9.86 -17.72 7.91
C SER A 95 -8.96 -18.92 8.18
N VAL A 96 -7.92 -19.14 7.38
CA VAL A 96 -6.93 -20.19 7.63
C VAL A 96 -6.12 -19.87 8.88
N LEU A 97 -5.73 -18.61 9.07
CA LEU A 97 -4.99 -18.19 10.26
C LEU A 97 -5.85 -18.26 11.52
N ARG A 98 -7.11 -17.80 11.44
CA ARG A 98 -8.07 -17.93 12.55
C ARG A 98 -8.33 -19.40 12.91
N PHE A 99 -8.45 -20.27 11.92
CA PHE A 99 -8.55 -21.71 12.15
C PHE A 99 -7.31 -22.24 12.87
N ILE A 100 -6.10 -21.96 12.37
CA ILE A 100 -4.85 -22.39 13.02
C ILE A 100 -4.75 -21.87 14.46
N GLY A 101 -5.11 -20.61 14.70
CA GLY A 101 -5.10 -20.00 16.03
C GLY A 101 -6.12 -20.58 17.00
N SER A 102 -7.13 -21.32 16.51
CA SER A 102 -8.12 -22.02 17.34
C SER A 102 -7.66 -23.41 17.81
N LEU A 103 -6.55 -23.92 17.27
CA LEU A 103 -5.98 -25.23 17.60
C LEU A 103 -5.15 -25.16 18.88
N ASP A 104 -4.86 -26.33 19.47
CA ASP A 104 -3.89 -26.40 20.57
C ASP A 104 -2.49 -25.99 20.10
N ALA A 105 -1.67 -25.48 21.03
CA ALA A 105 -0.37 -24.88 20.71
C ALA A 105 0.54 -25.81 19.88
N ARG A 106 0.54 -27.11 20.18
CA ARG A 106 1.38 -28.09 19.47
C ARG A 106 0.91 -28.31 18.04
N THR A 107 -0.40 -28.35 17.81
CA THR A 107 -0.95 -28.50 16.46
C THR A 107 -0.78 -27.21 15.65
N ALA A 108 -1.02 -26.05 16.27
CA ALA A 108 -0.82 -24.75 15.63
C ALA A 108 0.65 -24.57 15.18
N GLU A 109 1.61 -24.93 16.03
CA GLU A 109 3.04 -24.89 15.70
C GLU A 109 3.36 -25.74 14.47
N LYS A 110 2.88 -26.99 14.41
CA LYS A 110 3.04 -27.86 13.24
C LYS A 110 2.40 -27.28 11.97
N CYS A 111 1.24 -26.64 12.09
CA CYS A 111 0.63 -25.96 10.97
C CYS A 111 1.55 -24.83 10.46
N CYS A 112 2.07 -24.00 11.36
CA CYS A 112 2.99 -22.91 11.03
C CYS A 112 4.30 -23.39 10.38
N GLU A 113 4.82 -24.55 10.73
CA GLU A 113 5.99 -25.15 10.06
C GLU A 113 5.71 -25.49 8.58
N VAL A 114 4.49 -25.93 8.27
CA VAL A 114 4.10 -26.40 6.93
C VAL A 114 3.53 -25.28 6.08
N LEU A 115 2.85 -24.31 6.69
CA LEU A 115 2.09 -23.25 6.03
C LEU A 115 2.87 -22.45 4.98
N PRO A 116 4.16 -22.09 5.18
CA PRO A 116 4.96 -21.40 4.16
C PRO A 116 5.07 -22.15 2.83
N ARG A 117 4.88 -23.48 2.82
CA ARG A 117 4.86 -24.28 1.57
C ARG A 117 3.63 -24.02 0.71
N PHE A 118 2.54 -23.57 1.32
CA PHE A 118 1.25 -23.34 0.66
C PHE A 118 0.90 -21.87 0.53
N ALA A 119 1.65 -20.99 1.20
CA ALA A 119 1.45 -19.55 1.12
C ALA A 119 2.34 -18.91 0.07
N SER A 120 1.72 -18.18 -0.86
CA SER A 120 2.43 -17.33 -1.80
C SER A 120 3.00 -16.09 -1.10
N ALA A 121 4.13 -15.59 -1.60
CA ALA A 121 4.61 -14.25 -1.25
C ALA A 121 3.85 -13.15 -2.01
N ASN A 122 3.24 -13.49 -3.15
CA ASN A 122 2.52 -12.56 -4.03
C ASN A 122 1.00 -12.74 -3.88
N ALA A 123 0.27 -11.63 -3.75
CA ALA A 123 -1.19 -11.63 -3.72
C ALA A 123 -1.73 -11.64 -5.14
N SER A 124 -2.12 -12.82 -5.65
CA SER A 124 -2.72 -12.93 -6.98
C SER A 124 -4.24 -12.91 -6.87
N VAL A 125 -4.88 -11.97 -7.56
CA VAL A 125 -6.33 -11.83 -7.62
C VAL A 125 -6.77 -12.03 -9.06
N LEU A 126 -7.89 -12.75 -9.26
CA LEU A 126 -8.49 -12.90 -10.58
C LEU A 126 -8.99 -11.54 -11.07
N GLY A 127 -8.55 -11.10 -12.24
CA GLY A 127 -9.16 -9.99 -12.96
C GLY A 127 -10.20 -10.47 -13.97
N SER A 128 -10.78 -9.54 -14.72
CA SER A 128 -11.79 -9.82 -15.75
C SER A 128 -11.18 -10.47 -16.99
N THR A 129 -9.91 -10.16 -17.27
CA THR A 129 -9.17 -10.61 -18.45
C THR A 129 -8.01 -11.53 -18.05
N TYR A 130 -7.29 -11.20 -16.98
CA TYR A 130 -6.12 -11.96 -16.50
C TYR A 130 -5.96 -11.90 -14.98
N CYS A 131 -5.24 -12.86 -14.40
CA CYS A 131 -4.82 -12.80 -13.00
C CYS A 131 -3.81 -11.67 -12.80
N LYS A 132 -4.05 -10.77 -11.83
CA LYS A 132 -3.11 -9.71 -11.47
C LYS A 132 -2.43 -10.04 -10.14
N GLN A 133 -1.12 -9.82 -10.06
CA GLN A 133 -0.44 -9.67 -8.78
C GLN A 133 -0.68 -8.25 -8.26
N VAL A 134 -1.32 -8.15 -7.11
CA VAL A 134 -1.67 -6.90 -6.44
C VAL A 134 -0.57 -6.59 -5.42
N ASP A 135 -0.17 -5.33 -5.35
CA ASP A 135 0.96 -4.92 -4.52
C ASP A 135 0.53 -4.80 -3.05
N VAL A 136 -0.61 -4.15 -2.79
CA VAL A 136 -1.24 -4.05 -1.47
C VAL A 136 -2.74 -4.29 -1.58
N GLY A 137 -3.34 -5.03 -0.65
CA GLY A 137 -4.78 -5.26 -0.70
C GLY A 137 -5.39 -5.73 0.61
N LEU A 138 -6.72 -5.75 0.63
CA LEU A 138 -7.53 -6.30 1.69
C LEU A 138 -8.55 -7.25 1.07
N SER A 139 -8.57 -8.50 1.53
CA SER A 139 -9.54 -9.48 1.06
C SER A 139 -9.70 -10.62 2.04
N SER A 140 -10.90 -11.22 2.02
CA SER A 140 -11.19 -12.47 2.72
C SER A 140 -12.07 -13.38 1.87
N TRP A 141 -12.16 -14.65 2.26
CA TRP A 141 -13.10 -15.61 1.68
C TRP A 141 -14.54 -15.10 1.61
N MET A 142 -14.99 -14.42 2.67
CA MET A 142 -16.37 -13.97 2.80
C MET A 142 -16.70 -12.77 1.92
N THR A 143 -15.76 -11.85 1.76
CA THR A 143 -15.97 -10.54 1.12
C THR A 143 -15.40 -10.45 -0.29
N GLY A 144 -14.48 -11.36 -0.65
CA GLY A 144 -13.64 -11.18 -1.83
C GLY A 144 -12.68 -10.00 -1.64
N PRO A 145 -12.15 -9.41 -2.73
CA PRO A 145 -11.34 -8.21 -2.66
C PRO A 145 -12.15 -6.96 -2.28
N GLU A 146 -11.66 -6.23 -1.29
CA GLU A 146 -12.28 -5.00 -0.80
C GLU A 146 -11.38 -3.78 -1.06
N ILE A 147 -10.06 -3.94 -0.91
CA ILE A 147 -9.06 -2.92 -1.26
C ILE A 147 -8.04 -3.55 -2.21
N LEU A 148 -7.74 -2.85 -3.30
CA LEU A 148 -6.73 -3.25 -4.28
C LEU A 148 -5.89 -2.04 -4.68
N ILE A 149 -4.67 -1.96 -4.18
CA ILE A 149 -3.75 -0.85 -4.44
C ILE A 149 -2.61 -1.35 -5.33
N SER A 150 -2.39 -0.64 -6.43
CA SER A 150 -1.21 -0.79 -7.26
C SER A 150 -0.18 0.27 -6.88
N THR A 151 1.05 -0.14 -6.65
CA THR A 151 2.15 0.77 -6.33
C THR A 151 3.13 0.82 -7.49
N LYS A 152 3.68 2.01 -7.75
CA LYS A 152 4.72 2.20 -8.77
C LYS A 152 5.79 3.13 -8.23
N THR A 153 7.03 2.87 -8.60
CA THR A 153 8.18 3.71 -8.23
C THR A 153 8.99 4.06 -9.47
N MET A 154 9.49 5.29 -9.59
CA MET A 154 10.40 5.67 -10.66
C MET A 154 11.38 6.75 -10.22
N SER A 155 12.67 6.49 -10.40
CA SER A 155 13.75 7.39 -9.96
C SER A 155 14.28 8.29 -11.08
N SER A 156 14.13 7.91 -12.35
CA SER A 156 14.66 8.65 -13.49
C SER A 156 14.02 8.20 -14.81
N ALA A 157 14.45 8.82 -15.93
CA ALA A 157 13.98 8.52 -17.29
C ALA A 157 12.46 8.69 -17.47
N PHE A 158 11.90 9.73 -16.86
CA PHE A 158 10.46 10.01 -16.81
C PHE A 158 9.82 10.08 -18.20
N GLY A 159 10.43 10.84 -19.14
CA GLY A 159 9.86 11.04 -20.47
C GLY A 159 9.62 9.74 -21.26
N LYS A 160 10.51 8.74 -21.13
CA LYS A 160 10.39 7.45 -21.83
C LYS A 160 9.40 6.52 -21.13
N ASN A 161 9.39 6.53 -19.79
CA ASN A 161 8.73 5.48 -19.02
C ASN A 161 7.33 5.86 -18.54
N LEU A 162 7.00 7.15 -18.40
CA LEU A 162 5.68 7.58 -17.89
C LEU A 162 4.55 7.03 -18.75
N ALA A 163 4.61 7.20 -20.08
CA ALA A 163 3.52 6.75 -20.97
C ALA A 163 3.21 5.25 -20.80
N ASN A 164 4.24 4.41 -20.82
CA ASN A 164 4.10 2.96 -20.63
C ASN A 164 3.52 2.62 -19.25
N ARG A 165 3.96 3.31 -18.19
CA ARG A 165 3.44 3.09 -16.83
C ARG A 165 1.95 3.45 -16.72
N PHE A 166 1.50 4.48 -17.40
CA PHE A 166 0.09 4.84 -17.41
C PHE A 166 -0.74 3.87 -18.25
N GLU A 167 -0.25 3.42 -19.39
CA GLU A 167 -0.93 2.38 -20.18
C GLU A 167 -1.09 1.07 -19.37
N GLU A 168 -0.03 0.64 -18.67
CA GLU A 168 -0.09 -0.46 -17.71
C GLU A 168 -1.16 -0.21 -16.64
N ALA A 169 -1.20 0.99 -16.05
CA ALA A 169 -2.16 1.36 -15.02
C ALA A 169 -3.62 1.33 -15.52
N TYR A 170 -3.90 1.82 -16.73
CA TYR A 170 -5.23 1.72 -17.32
C TYR A 170 -5.64 0.27 -17.52
N GLY A 171 -4.76 -0.56 -18.09
CA GLY A 171 -5.03 -1.99 -18.30
C GLY A 171 -5.33 -2.71 -16.99
N ASP A 172 -4.51 -2.45 -15.96
CA ASP A 172 -4.70 -3.02 -14.63
C ASP A 172 -6.01 -2.56 -13.99
N ALA A 173 -6.37 -1.28 -14.11
CA ALA A 173 -7.61 -0.74 -13.57
C ALA A 173 -8.83 -1.41 -14.20
N LYS A 174 -8.91 -1.48 -15.54
CA LYS A 174 -10.03 -2.15 -16.24
C LYS A 174 -10.10 -3.64 -15.90
N ASN A 175 -8.95 -4.30 -15.79
CA ASN A 175 -8.89 -5.71 -15.44
C ASN A 175 -9.42 -5.97 -14.03
N LEU A 176 -9.03 -5.15 -13.05
CA LEU A 176 -9.46 -5.30 -11.66
C LEU A 176 -10.91 -4.83 -11.46
N LYS A 177 -11.26 -3.61 -11.88
CA LYS A 177 -12.59 -3.01 -11.68
C LYS A 177 -13.68 -3.77 -12.43
N GLY A 178 -13.36 -4.30 -13.62
CA GLY A 178 -14.27 -5.13 -14.39
C GLY A 178 -14.65 -6.46 -13.71
N ARG A 179 -13.81 -6.98 -12.81
CA ARG A 179 -14.12 -8.19 -12.01
C ARG A 179 -14.66 -7.85 -10.62
N HIS A 180 -14.12 -6.82 -9.99
CA HIS A 180 -14.38 -6.41 -8.61
C HIS A 180 -14.90 -4.97 -8.56
N PRO A 181 -16.12 -4.70 -9.04
CA PRO A 181 -16.64 -3.32 -9.12
C PRO A 181 -16.83 -2.67 -7.74
N LEU A 182 -17.02 -3.49 -6.69
CA LEU A 182 -17.17 -3.04 -5.30
C LEU A 182 -15.84 -2.91 -4.55
N ALA A 183 -14.71 -3.33 -5.13
CA ALA A 183 -13.42 -3.09 -4.51
C ALA A 183 -13.03 -1.61 -4.65
N THR A 184 -12.38 -1.09 -3.62
CA THR A 184 -11.74 0.22 -3.62
C THR A 184 -10.35 0.10 -4.23
N LEU A 185 -10.17 0.73 -5.39
CA LEU A 185 -8.95 0.67 -6.17
C LEU A 185 -8.10 1.91 -5.96
N GLY A 186 -6.83 1.70 -5.61
CA GLY A 186 -5.85 2.76 -5.45
C GLY A 186 -4.67 2.64 -6.42
N PHE A 187 -4.14 3.77 -6.87
CA PHE A 187 -2.86 3.83 -7.59
C PHE A 187 -1.89 4.78 -6.88
N PHE A 188 -0.82 4.25 -6.29
CA PHE A 188 0.16 5.03 -5.55
C PHE A 188 1.47 5.14 -6.36
N PHE A 189 1.82 6.35 -6.78
CA PHE A 189 3.01 6.59 -7.59
C PHE A 189 4.06 7.40 -6.83
N LEU A 190 5.20 6.76 -6.56
CA LEU A 190 6.35 7.36 -5.92
C LEU A 190 7.40 7.75 -6.96
N LEU A 191 7.75 9.03 -7.04
CA LEU A 191 8.72 9.58 -7.98
C LEU A 191 9.89 10.25 -7.27
N ASN A 192 11.05 10.24 -7.93
CA ASN A 192 12.11 11.16 -7.55
C ASN A 192 11.69 12.60 -7.84
N SER A 193 11.95 13.49 -6.88
CA SER A 193 11.60 14.91 -6.91
C SER A 193 12.17 15.67 -8.11
N SER A 194 13.29 15.21 -8.69
CA SER A 194 13.91 15.80 -9.89
C SER A 194 12.98 15.85 -11.11
N ILE A 195 11.86 15.12 -11.11
CA ILE A 195 10.82 15.29 -12.13
C ILE A 195 10.29 16.74 -12.18
N VAL A 196 10.32 17.46 -11.06
CA VAL A 196 9.89 18.87 -10.98
C VAL A 196 10.77 19.77 -11.87
N ASP A 197 12.04 19.41 -12.08
CA ASP A 197 12.96 20.09 -12.98
C ASP A 197 12.69 19.75 -14.46
N GLU A 198 11.77 18.82 -14.73
CA GLU A 198 11.23 18.50 -16.04
C GLU A 198 9.73 18.89 -16.13
N PRO A 199 9.37 20.19 -16.21
CA PRO A 199 7.99 20.66 -16.01
C PRO A 199 6.94 19.99 -16.91
N ARG A 200 7.34 19.63 -18.14
CA ARG A 200 6.47 18.89 -19.08
C ARG A 200 6.14 17.50 -18.56
N ASN A 201 7.11 16.77 -18.02
CA ASN A 201 6.92 15.43 -17.50
C ASN A 201 6.20 15.46 -16.15
N PHE A 202 6.48 16.45 -15.30
CA PHE A 202 5.74 16.65 -14.05
C PHE A 202 4.26 16.93 -14.31
N SER A 203 3.95 17.91 -15.17
CA SER A 203 2.56 18.23 -15.56
C SER A 203 1.85 17.03 -16.20
N LYS A 204 2.59 16.25 -17.00
CA LYS A 204 2.08 15.02 -17.61
C LYS A 204 1.74 13.96 -16.56
N ALA A 205 2.60 13.75 -15.56
CA ALA A 205 2.34 12.80 -14.47
C ALA A 205 1.08 13.18 -13.67
N ILE A 206 0.95 14.46 -13.29
CA ILE A 206 -0.25 15.00 -12.61
C ILE A 206 -1.50 14.75 -13.44
N THR A 207 -1.49 15.18 -14.71
CA THR A 207 -2.65 15.07 -15.60
C THR A 207 -3.07 13.62 -15.79
N MET A 208 -2.11 12.70 -15.93
CA MET A 208 -2.41 11.30 -16.16
C MET A 208 -2.98 10.61 -14.92
N LEU A 209 -2.52 10.96 -13.70
CA LEU A 209 -3.13 10.49 -12.46
C LEU A 209 -4.55 11.03 -12.28
N GLN A 210 -4.78 12.31 -12.54
CA GLN A 210 -6.12 12.90 -12.50
C GLN A 210 -7.07 12.18 -13.48
N LYS A 211 -6.61 11.83 -14.68
CA LYS A 211 -7.42 11.07 -15.65
C LYS A 211 -7.75 9.65 -15.18
N LEU A 212 -6.79 8.95 -14.56
CA LEU A 212 -7.02 7.62 -13.97
C LEU A 212 -8.10 7.64 -12.87
N ARG A 213 -8.30 8.78 -12.23
CA ARG A 213 -9.32 8.97 -11.18
C ARG A 213 -10.69 9.35 -11.73
N VAL A 214 -10.73 10.11 -12.83
CA VAL A 214 -11.99 10.63 -13.41
C VAL A 214 -12.78 9.54 -14.14
N GLU A 215 -12.12 8.48 -14.61
CA GLU A 215 -12.80 7.35 -15.25
C GLU A 215 -13.47 6.44 -14.22
N ASP A 216 -14.80 6.29 -14.31
CA ASP A 216 -15.63 5.51 -13.37
C ASP A 216 -15.20 4.03 -13.22
N ASP A 217 -14.60 3.47 -14.27
CA ASP A 217 -14.13 2.08 -14.36
C ASP A 217 -12.60 1.96 -14.22
N ALA A 218 -11.94 2.98 -13.66
CA ALA A 218 -10.50 2.96 -13.36
C ALA A 218 -10.21 2.94 -11.85
N TYR A 219 -9.44 3.90 -11.32
CA TYR A 219 -9.05 3.95 -9.91
C TYR A 219 -9.94 4.92 -9.13
N ASP A 220 -10.28 4.54 -7.90
CA ASP A 220 -11.07 5.41 -7.02
C ASP A 220 -10.21 6.53 -6.40
N ALA A 221 -8.95 6.20 -6.06
CA ALA A 221 -7.99 7.14 -5.48
C ALA A 221 -6.61 7.01 -6.15
N THR A 222 -5.94 8.14 -6.38
CA THR A 222 -4.61 8.19 -6.99
C THR A 222 -3.68 9.08 -6.17
N CYS A 223 -2.43 8.66 -5.97
CA CYS A 223 -1.44 9.42 -5.23
C CYS A 223 -0.19 9.68 -6.09
N LEU A 224 0.35 10.91 -6.00
CA LEU A 224 1.70 11.24 -6.41
C LEU A 224 2.50 11.65 -5.18
N MET A 225 3.62 10.97 -4.92
CA MET A 225 4.52 11.34 -3.83
C MET A 225 5.94 11.50 -4.37
N LEU A 226 6.57 12.61 -4.01
CA LEU A 226 7.94 12.94 -4.38
C LEU A 226 8.91 12.62 -3.25
N VAL A 227 10.06 12.05 -3.59
CA VAL A 227 11.14 11.73 -2.64
C VAL A 227 12.48 12.25 -3.11
N ASP A 228 13.29 12.66 -2.15
CA ASP A 228 14.66 13.13 -2.32
C ASP A 228 15.67 12.06 -1.92
N TRP A 229 16.80 12.03 -2.64
CA TRP A 229 17.96 11.22 -2.28
C TRP A 229 18.95 12.13 -1.59
N GLU A 230 19.15 11.92 -0.31
CA GLU A 230 20.13 12.66 0.48
C GLU A 230 21.55 12.17 0.17
N GLU A 231 22.54 13.04 0.35
CA GLU A 231 23.95 12.73 0.08
C GLU A 231 24.48 11.57 0.94
N ASP A 232 23.88 11.34 2.11
CA ASP A 232 24.21 10.25 3.04
C ASP A 232 23.49 8.92 2.72
N GLY A 233 22.81 8.84 1.57
CA GLY A 233 22.08 7.67 1.12
C GLY A 233 20.76 7.43 1.85
N ARG A 234 20.25 8.41 2.60
CA ARG A 234 18.86 8.41 3.09
C ARG A 234 17.90 8.84 1.99
N LEU A 235 16.66 8.35 2.09
CA LEU A 235 15.55 8.86 1.31
C LEU A 235 14.60 9.60 2.24
N ALA A 236 14.24 10.81 1.85
CA ALA A 236 13.32 11.68 2.57
C ALA A 236 12.12 12.02 1.69
N ILE A 237 10.97 12.29 2.32
CA ILE A 237 9.82 12.84 1.59
C ILE A 237 10.16 14.27 1.18
N SER A 238 10.03 14.55 -0.11
CA SER A 238 10.48 15.83 -0.64
C SER A 238 9.59 16.98 -0.17
N PRO A 239 10.14 18.15 0.21
CA PRO A 239 9.34 19.36 0.44
C PRO A 239 8.58 19.79 -0.83
N LEU A 240 9.05 19.38 -2.01
CA LEU A 240 8.39 19.65 -3.30
C LEU A 240 7.03 18.95 -3.45
N ASN A 241 6.62 18.09 -2.52
CA ASN A 241 5.24 17.60 -2.45
C ASN A 241 4.23 18.75 -2.29
N GLU A 242 4.61 19.94 -1.81
CA GLU A 242 3.76 21.13 -1.81
C GLU A 242 3.28 21.54 -3.23
N LYS A 243 4.00 21.11 -4.27
CA LYS A 243 3.65 21.36 -5.67
C LYS A 243 2.72 20.30 -6.26
N VAL A 244 2.51 19.20 -5.55
CA VAL A 244 1.55 18.16 -5.95
C VAL A 244 0.15 18.63 -5.56
N PRO A 245 -0.85 18.58 -6.47
CA PRO A 245 -2.23 18.92 -6.13
C PRO A 245 -2.74 18.13 -4.93
N GLU A 246 -3.52 18.79 -4.06
CA GLU A 246 -4.00 18.21 -2.80
C GLU A 246 -4.77 16.91 -3.01
N GLU A 247 -5.56 16.80 -4.08
CA GLU A 247 -6.33 15.60 -4.42
C GLU A 247 -5.46 14.41 -4.82
N LEU A 248 -4.18 14.64 -5.13
CA LEU A 248 -3.18 13.60 -5.40
C LEU A 248 -2.23 13.36 -4.21
N SER A 249 -2.45 14.04 -3.09
CA SER A 249 -1.64 13.84 -1.88
C SER A 249 -1.89 12.47 -1.25
N ALA A 250 -0.90 11.96 -0.51
CA ALA A 250 -1.08 10.73 0.25
C ALA A 250 -2.19 10.85 1.30
N THR A 251 -2.37 12.05 1.89
CA THR A 251 -3.44 12.33 2.83
C THR A 251 -4.82 12.12 2.18
N SER A 252 -5.08 12.74 1.02
CA SER A 252 -6.34 12.54 0.30
C SER A 252 -6.51 11.09 -0.15
N PHE A 253 -5.43 10.47 -0.64
CA PHE A 253 -5.44 9.07 -1.07
C PHE A 253 -5.92 8.13 0.03
N PHE A 254 -5.30 8.17 1.22
CA PHE A 254 -5.68 7.26 2.30
C PHE A 254 -7.07 7.57 2.85
N ARG A 255 -7.44 8.85 2.95
CA ARG A 255 -8.79 9.26 3.34
C ARG A 255 -9.84 8.63 2.43
N GLU A 256 -9.66 8.76 1.12
CA GLU A 256 -10.57 8.22 0.12
C GLU A 256 -10.61 6.69 0.13
N ILE A 257 -9.45 6.02 0.22
CA ILE A 257 -9.39 4.56 0.31
C ILE A 257 -10.19 4.05 1.51
N VAL A 258 -10.00 4.65 2.69
CA VAL A 258 -10.70 4.22 3.90
C VAL A 258 -12.19 4.52 3.79
N ASP A 259 -12.57 5.76 3.46
CA ASP A 259 -13.97 6.19 3.43
C ASP A 259 -14.79 5.40 2.40
N LEU A 260 -14.26 5.17 1.20
CA LEU A 260 -14.96 4.38 0.17
C LEU A 260 -15.09 2.91 0.56
N THR A 261 -14.06 2.33 1.19
CA THR A 261 -14.13 0.93 1.65
C THR A 261 -15.17 0.78 2.76
N LEU A 262 -15.22 1.70 3.72
CA LEU A 262 -16.24 1.70 4.77
C LEU A 262 -17.64 1.99 4.23
N LEU A 263 -17.77 2.78 3.17
CA LEU A 263 -19.05 3.04 2.50
C LEU A 263 -19.57 1.79 1.77
N ARG A 264 -18.68 1.01 1.14
CA ARG A 264 -19.01 -0.19 0.36
C ARG A 264 -19.20 -1.44 1.22
N GLY A 265 -18.57 -1.48 2.40
CA GLY A 265 -18.71 -2.57 3.37
C GLY A 265 -20.02 -2.51 4.15
N ALA A 266 -20.46 -3.66 4.66
CA ALA A 266 -21.63 -3.76 5.54
C ALA A 266 -21.43 -2.95 6.85
N PRO A 267 -22.49 -2.45 7.50
CA PRO A 267 -22.36 -1.66 8.73
C PRO A 267 -21.57 -2.35 9.86
N GLU A 268 -21.64 -3.67 9.93
CA GLU A 268 -20.95 -4.55 10.88
C GLU A 268 -19.53 -4.94 10.46
N SER A 269 -19.10 -4.60 9.25
CA SER A 269 -17.72 -4.85 8.81
C SER A 269 -16.77 -3.75 9.29
N HIS A 270 -15.49 -4.13 9.47
CA HIS A 270 -14.40 -3.21 9.83
C HIS A 270 -14.66 -2.36 11.08
N GLU A 271 -15.16 -3.00 12.15
CA GLU A 271 -15.59 -2.33 13.39
C GLU A 271 -14.56 -1.32 13.92
N LEU A 272 -13.29 -1.74 14.04
CA LEU A 272 -12.21 -0.86 14.53
C LEU A 272 -11.96 0.34 13.61
N ALA A 273 -11.97 0.15 12.28
CA ALA A 273 -11.80 1.25 11.34
C ALA A 273 -12.97 2.25 11.42
N ARG A 274 -14.21 1.75 11.58
CA ARG A 274 -15.39 2.58 11.79
C ARG A 274 -15.32 3.31 13.13
N GLU A 275 -14.89 2.64 14.19
CA GLU A 275 -14.70 3.25 15.52
C GLU A 275 -13.70 4.39 15.44
N LYS A 276 -12.51 4.15 14.86
CA LYS A 276 -11.50 5.20 14.65
C LYS A 276 -12.04 6.37 13.84
N ARG A 277 -12.88 6.13 12.82
CA ARG A 277 -13.46 7.18 11.98
C ARG A 277 -14.59 7.97 12.68
N ARG A 278 -15.33 7.36 13.61
CA ARG A 278 -16.43 8.00 14.36
C ARG A 278 -15.97 8.91 15.51
N LEU A 279 -14.71 8.79 15.94
CA LEU A 279 -14.14 9.58 17.05
C LEU A 279 -13.73 11.00 16.64
N LEU A 280 -14.28 11.51 15.53
CA LEU A 280 -14.13 12.85 14.98
C LEU A 280 -15.39 13.67 15.29
#